data_AF-A0A1Q9HQT8-F1
#
_entry.id   AF-A0A1Q9HQT8-F1
#
_cell.length_a   1.000
_cell.length_b   1.000
_cell.length_c   1.000
_cell.angle_alpha   90.00
_cell.angle_beta   90.00
_cell.angle_gamma   90.00
#
_symmetry.space_group_name_H-M   'P 1'
#
loop_
_entity.id
_entity.type
_entity.pdbx_description
1 polymer ?
#
loop_
_entity_poly.entity_id
_entity_poly.type
_entity_poly.pdbx_seq_one_letter_code
_entity_poly.pdbx_strand_id
1 'polypeptide(L)'
;MDQMHTAKQQKHVVAQVKKIKQFYSHLTNYLSVVCLLFVINFVTGTEDIWAIYPALGWGIFIVSHAIKAFEPFNFLGYDWEKKEVEKRLAKLNK
;
A
#
# COMPACT_ATOMS: atom_id res chain seq x y z
N MET A 1 -12.11 32.20 5.39
CA MET A 1 -10.92 31.37 5.17
C MET A 1 -11.16 29.87 5.42
N ASP A 2 -12.36 29.40 5.78
CA ASP A 2 -12.61 27.99 6.18
C ASP A 2 -13.02 26.99 5.07
N GLN A 3 -13.71 27.43 4.02
CA GLN A 3 -14.35 26.49 3.07
C GLN A 3 -13.36 25.83 2.08
N MET A 4 -12.26 26.52 1.76
CA MET A 4 -11.26 26.04 0.79
C MET A 4 -10.31 25.00 1.39
N HIS A 5 -10.07 25.04 2.70
CA HIS A 5 -9.19 24.12 3.42
C HIS A 5 -9.87 22.76 3.66
N THR A 6 -11.14 22.77 4.07
CA THR A 6 -11.96 21.56 4.28
C THR A 6 -12.20 20.80 2.98
N ALA A 7 -12.50 21.49 1.87
CA ALA A 7 -12.69 20.84 0.57
C ALA A 7 -11.41 20.14 0.04
N LYS A 8 -10.23 20.73 0.27
CA LYS A 8 -8.93 20.11 -0.08
C LYS A 8 -8.67 18.86 0.78
N GLN A 9 -8.91 18.96 2.09
CA GLN A 9 -8.75 17.82 3.01
C GLN A 9 -9.70 16.67 2.67
N GLN A 10 -10.96 16.97 2.35
CA GLN A 10 -11.94 15.96 1.95
C GLN A 10 -11.52 15.23 0.67
N LYS A 11 -11.05 15.96 -0.36
CA LYS A 11 -10.54 15.35 -1.58
C LYS A 11 -9.35 14.42 -1.32
N HIS A 12 -8.45 14.81 -0.41
CA HIS A 12 -7.31 13.99 -0.04
C HIS A 12 -7.74 12.69 0.65
N VAL A 13 -8.66 12.76 1.63
CA VAL A 13 -9.18 11.58 2.33
C VAL A 13 -9.90 10.62 1.37
N VAL A 14 -10.75 11.15 0.49
CA VAL A 14 -11.46 10.32 -0.51
C VAL A 14 -10.49 9.64 -1.48
N ALA A 15 -9.44 10.34 -1.91
CA ALA A 15 -8.41 9.77 -2.78
C ALA A 15 -7.64 8.63 -2.08
N GLN A 16 -7.32 8.78 -0.80
CA GLN A 16 -6.67 7.74 0.02
C GLN A 16 -7.56 6.50 0.15
N VAL A 17 -8.85 6.67 0.50
CA VAL A 17 -9.80 5.55 0.58
C VAL A 17 -9.94 4.83 -0.76
N LYS A 18 -9.95 5.56 -1.88
CA LYS A 18 -10.01 4.96 -3.22
C LYS A 18 -8.78 4.12 -3.54
N LYS A 19 -7.57 4.59 -3.20
CA LYS A 19 -6.32 3.83 -3.37
C LYS A 19 -6.34 2.54 -2.56
N ILE A 20 -6.76 2.60 -1.30
CA ILE A 20 -6.89 1.43 -0.42
C ILE A 20 -7.89 0.43 -1.00
N LYS A 21 -9.08 0.88 -1.42
CA LYS A 21 -10.08 0.00 -2.04
C LYS A 21 -9.55 -0.68 -3.30
N GLN A 22 -8.81 0.05 -4.14
CA GLN A 22 -8.19 -0.51 -5.33
C GLN A 22 -7.13 -1.56 -5.00
N PHE A 23 -6.31 -1.31 -3.96
CA PHE A 23 -5.36 -2.30 -3.45
C PHE A 23 -6.05 -3.59 -3.00
N TYR A 24 -7.13 -3.50 -2.21
CA TYR A 24 -7.88 -4.69 -1.79
C TYR A 24 -8.45 -5.50 -2.97
N SER A 25 -8.87 -4.83 -4.04
CA SER A 25 -9.31 -5.51 -5.26
C SER A 25 -8.16 -6.33 -5.89
N HIS A 26 -6.97 -5.75 -5.99
CA HIS A 26 -5.80 -6.44 -6.53
C HIS A 26 -5.32 -7.58 -5.62
N LEU A 27 -5.33 -7.36 -4.30
CA LEU A 27 -4.97 -8.36 -3.30
C LEU A 27 -5.92 -9.57 -3.33
N THR A 28 -7.23 -9.31 -3.42
CA THR A 28 -8.24 -10.39 -3.49
C THR A 28 -8.03 -11.22 -4.75
N ASN A 29 -7.81 -10.57 -5.90
CA ASN A 29 -7.54 -11.30 -7.15
C ASN A 29 -6.25 -12.12 -7.06
N TYR A 30 -5.19 -11.55 -6.48
CA TYR A 30 -3.93 -12.27 -6.25
C TYR A 30 -4.13 -13.52 -5.39
N LEU A 31 -4.83 -13.38 -4.25
CA LEU A 31 -5.11 -14.52 -3.37
C LEU A 31 -5.94 -15.59 -4.07
N SER A 32 -6.99 -15.21 -4.82
CA SER A 32 -7.80 -16.15 -5.59
C SER A 32 -6.98 -16.93 -6.62
N VAL A 33 -6.10 -16.25 -7.37
CA VAL A 33 -5.24 -16.88 -8.38
C VAL A 33 -4.19 -17.79 -7.73
N VAL A 34 -3.52 -17.34 -6.66
CA VAL A 34 -2.52 -18.14 -5.95
C VAL A 34 -3.18 -19.37 -5.32
N CYS A 35 -4.32 -19.22 -4.65
CA CYS A 35 -5.07 -20.35 -4.11
C CYS A 35 -5.43 -21.35 -5.21
N LEU A 36 -5.92 -20.89 -6.36
CA LEU A 36 -6.24 -21.75 -7.50
C LEU A 36 -4.99 -22.50 -8.01
N LEU A 37 -3.85 -21.82 -8.14
CA LEU A 37 -2.60 -22.45 -8.57
C LEU A 37 -2.11 -23.52 -7.59
N PHE A 38 -2.22 -23.26 -6.28
CA PHE A 38 -1.90 -24.25 -5.25
C PHE A 38 -2.86 -25.45 -5.28
N VAL A 39 -4.16 -25.22 -5.51
CA VAL A 39 -5.15 -26.30 -5.69
C VAL A 39 -4.80 -27.14 -6.91
N ILE A 40 -4.46 -26.52 -8.04
CA ILE A 40 -4.04 -27.23 -9.26
C ILE A 40 -2.77 -28.05 -8.98
N ASN A 41 -1.79 -27.47 -8.31
CA ASN A 41 -0.56 -28.17 -7.96
C ASN A 41 -0.84 -29.43 -7.11
N PHE A 42 -1.72 -29.31 -6.11
CA PHE A 42 -2.13 -30.42 -5.26
C PHE A 42 -2.91 -31.50 -6.03
N VAL A 43 -3.84 -31.10 -6.90
CA VAL A 43 -4.68 -32.03 -7.69
C VAL A 43 -3.86 -32.77 -8.75
N THR A 44 -2.89 -32.08 -9.38
CA THR A 44 -2.03 -32.68 -10.41
C THR A 44 -1.00 -33.64 -9.80
N GLY A 45 -0.84 -33.67 -8.47
CA GLY A 45 0.05 -34.61 -7.79
C GLY A 45 1.53 -34.41 -8.17
N THR A 46 1.91 -33.19 -8.55
CA THR A 46 3.28 -32.88 -8.91
C THR A 46 4.14 -32.85 -7.64
N GLU A 47 5.25 -33.60 -7.59
CA GLU A 47 6.20 -33.52 -6.47
C GLU A 47 6.79 -32.11 -6.33
N ASP A 48 6.85 -31.36 -7.44
CA ASP A 48 7.30 -29.98 -7.50
C ASP A 48 6.17 -28.97 -7.30
N ILE A 49 6.33 -28.07 -6.32
CA ILE A 49 5.42 -26.96 -6.03
C ILE A 49 5.65 -25.80 -7.01
N TRP A 50 5.44 -26.03 -8.30
CA TRP A 50 5.66 -25.02 -9.34
C TRP A 50 4.81 -23.75 -9.14
N ALA A 51 3.70 -23.83 -8.40
CA ALA A 51 2.86 -22.69 -8.04
C ALA A 51 3.60 -21.62 -7.21
N ILE A 52 4.74 -21.95 -6.60
CA ILE A 52 5.53 -21.00 -5.81
C ILE A 52 6.19 -19.92 -6.68
N TYR A 53 6.61 -20.24 -7.90
CA TYR A 53 7.26 -19.29 -8.79
C TYR A 53 6.34 -18.13 -9.23
N PRO A 54 5.12 -18.38 -9.76
CA PRO A 54 4.18 -17.31 -10.06
C PRO A 54 3.71 -16.58 -8.81
N ALA A 55 3.53 -17.28 -7.68
CA ALA A 55 3.17 -16.64 -6.40
C ALA A 55 4.24 -15.65 -5.94
N LEU A 56 5.52 -16.02 -5.98
CA LEU A 56 6.63 -15.12 -5.61
C LEU A 56 6.76 -13.94 -6.57
N GLY A 57 6.69 -14.18 -7.88
CA GLY A 57 6.78 -13.13 -8.89
C GLY A 57 5.66 -12.09 -8.76
N TRP A 58 4.41 -12.54 -8.62
CA TRP A 58 3.26 -11.65 -8.42
C TRP A 58 3.19 -11.06 -7.01
N GLY A 59 3.70 -11.77 -6.00
CA GLY A 59 3.76 -11.29 -4.62
C GLY A 59 4.55 -9.98 -4.51
N ILE A 60 5.67 -9.86 -5.22
CA ILE A 60 6.49 -8.64 -5.25
C ILE A 60 5.70 -7.43 -5.82
N PHE A 61 4.87 -7.67 -6.84
CA PHE A 61 4.02 -6.64 -7.45
C PHE A 61 2.94 -6.15 -6.48
N ILE A 62 2.33 -7.06 -5.72
CA ILE A 62 1.34 -6.74 -4.69
C ILE A 62 1.97 -5.96 -3.54
N VAL A 63 3.14 -6.38 -3.04
CA VAL A 63 3.87 -5.66 -1.98
C VAL A 63 4.18 -4.23 -2.41
N SER A 64 4.62 -4.03 -3.66
CA SER A 64 4.87 -2.69 -4.21
C SER A 64 3.61 -1.82 -4.26
N HIS A 65 2.45 -2.41 -4.58
CA HIS A 65 1.16 -1.72 -4.53
C HIS A 65 0.70 -1.43 -3.10
N ALA A 66 0.96 -2.35 -2.16
CA ALA A 66 0.65 -2.16 -0.75
C ALA A 66 1.40 -0.95 -0.18
N ILE A 67 2.70 -0.84 -0.46
CA ILE A 67 3.52 0.29 -0.03
C ILE A 67 2.97 1.61 -0.59
N LYS A 68 2.52 1.65 -1.85
CA LYS A 68 1.93 2.86 -2.43
C LYS A 68 0.52 3.18 -1.89
N ALA A 69 -0.26 2.16 -1.55
CA ALA A 69 -1.66 2.32 -1.13
C ALA A 69 -1.79 2.68 0.35
N PHE A 70 -0.96 2.10 1.20
CA PHE A 70 -0.96 2.37 2.64
C PHE A 70 0.00 3.47 3.05
N GLU A 71 0.87 3.93 2.12
CA GLU A 71 1.94 4.90 2.40
C GLU A 71 2.58 4.60 3.77
N PRO A 72 3.09 3.37 4.06
CA PRO A 72 3.61 3.06 5.39
C PRO A 72 4.78 3.99 5.77
N PHE A 73 5.42 4.63 4.79
CA PHE A 73 6.41 5.70 4.96
C PHE A 73 5.85 7.07 5.37
N ASN A 74 4.52 7.29 5.39
CA ASN A 74 3.94 8.52 5.97
C ASN A 74 4.20 8.63 7.49
N PHE A 75 4.53 7.53 8.16
CA PHE A 75 4.96 7.54 9.56
C PHE A 75 6.41 8.03 9.73
N LEU A 76 7.26 7.88 8.71
CA LEU A 76 8.70 8.20 8.80
C LEU A 76 9.08 9.50 8.07
N GLY A 77 8.30 9.94 7.07
CA GLY A 77 8.63 11.10 6.25
C GLY A 77 7.91 12.37 6.69
N TYR A 78 6.59 12.43 6.51
CA TYR A 78 5.86 13.70 6.59
C TYR A 78 5.78 14.29 8.00
N ASP A 79 5.44 13.49 9.01
CA ASP A 79 5.34 13.97 10.39
C ASP A 79 6.71 14.22 11.03
N TRP A 80 7.73 13.42 10.67
CA TRP A 80 9.09 13.61 11.16
C TRP A 80 9.76 14.83 10.50
N GLU A 81 9.68 14.98 9.17
CA GLU A 81 10.21 16.15 8.46
C GLU A 81 9.53 17.43 8.96
N LYS A 82 8.21 17.42 9.10
CA LYS A 82 7.47 18.57 9.61
C LYS A 82 7.91 18.95 11.02
N LYS A 83 8.07 17.97 11.92
CA LYS A 83 8.58 18.21 13.28
C LYS A 83 10.00 18.78 13.26
N GLU A 84 10.88 18.28 12.41
CA GLU A 84 12.27 18.73 12.35
C GLU A 84 12.38 20.15 11.76
N VAL A 85 11.57 20.47 10.75
CA VAL A 85 11.46 21.82 10.19
C VAL A 85 10.94 22.81 11.23
N GLU A 86 9.86 22.49 11.93
CA GLU A 86 9.31 23.33 13.01
C GLU A 86 10.35 23.57 14.12
N LYS A 87 11.11 22.53 14.49
CA LYS A 87 12.16 22.61 15.52
C LYS A 87 13.31 23.53 15.11
N ARG A 88 13.70 23.54 13.83
CA ARG A 88 14.74 24.42 13.30
C ARG A 88 14.27 25.86 13.15
N LEU A 89 13.04 26.08 12.70
CA LEU A 89 12.44 27.41 12.62
C LEU A 89 12.29 28.05 14.01
N ALA A 90 11.86 27.28 15.02
CA ALA A 90 11.76 27.76 16.40
C ALA A 90 13.12 28.16 17.00
N LYS A 91 14.22 27.52 16.58
CA LYS A 91 15.58 27.90 16.99
C LYS A 91 16.11 29.15 16.30
N LEU A 92 15.66 29.46 15.09
CA LEU A 92 16.07 30.66 14.34
C LEU A 92 15.33 31.92 14.80
N ASN A 93 14.13 31.76 15.38
CA ASN A 93 13.31 32.88 15.87
C ASN A 93 13.52 33.18 17.36
N LYS A 94 14.66 32.77 17.92
CA LYS A 94 15.10 33.03 19.30
C LYS A 94 16.49 33.66 19.27
#